data_AF-A0A969LAF8-F1
#
_entry.id   AF-A0A969LAF8-F1
#
_cell.length_a   1.000
_cell.length_b   1.000
_cell.length_c   1.000
_cell.angle_alpha   90.00
_cell.angle_beta   90.00
_cell.angle_gamma   90.00
#
_symmetry.space_group_name_H-M   'P 1'
#
loop_
_entity.id
_entity.type
_entity.pdbx_description
1 polymer ?
#
loop_
_entity_poly.entity_id
_entity_poly.type
_entity_poly.pdbx_seq_one_letter_code
_entity_poly.pdbx_strand_id
1 'polypeptide(L)'
;MSNRLKPSLKSVGASRPITRLLTLPGIIGACLVLLVLGLVYGAASEPASVAAAAPCPADYAIWANSQSQDKAVDVAGSDNIVVGALHSNNDVELSGSNNRIIGQITYRSIFNDGGDDNLYPTPLQRDADNFPMTYDIADYQPDGQAALAAQDAGAYTLVMGDFDVSEPETVLDGLYYVTGEVKLSADDIQGTFTIVAEGFIDVSGSRQDFTAYSDHLLLFSNANAPSSAIVKIAGSDSMFSGTIYAPEGMIEASGSINQFAGALFGDTVHLNGSTLTVTCQTTTPTETATSTAVPTATLTPTATLTPTAAGTATATPRSDDDDDDDDDDGLSVNFTLGAPGSIFVLTAPNLPDGSQARIAVRGPNDTDFADLFTLTVPNGGTLVFIIVTPLDAEPGAYTIRLTIDTDQTGLSQIIERETTITIAPDAPRREEVVVDVPEVSLEPVQAERRIYLPLIVR
;
A
#
# COMPACT_ATOMS: atom_id res chain seq x y z
N MET A 1 0.23 24.82 62.22
CA MET A 1 -0.90 25.57 62.82
C MET A 1 -1.76 26.08 61.66
N SER A 2 -2.86 25.38 61.34
CA SER A 2 -4.26 25.77 61.65
C SER A 2 -4.68 27.08 60.96
N ASN A 3 -5.80 27.27 60.26
CA ASN A 3 -6.90 26.45 59.77
C ASN A 3 -7.84 27.43 59.00
N ARG A 4 -8.56 26.94 57.99
CA ARG A 4 -10.00 27.20 57.70
C ARG A 4 -10.57 28.61 57.38
N LEU A 5 -11.19 28.64 56.18
CA LEU A 5 -12.62 28.93 55.83
C LEU A 5 -13.22 30.35 55.94
N LYS A 6 -13.51 30.91 54.75
CA LYS A 6 -14.82 31.37 54.16
C LYS A 6 -15.74 32.35 54.96
N PRO A 7 -16.87 32.85 54.40
CA PRO A 7 -17.04 33.92 53.38
C PRO A 7 -18.10 34.99 53.82
N SER A 8 -18.33 36.08 53.08
CA SER A 8 -19.49 37.00 53.28
C SER A 8 -19.56 38.02 52.11
N LEU A 9 -20.48 37.89 51.14
CA LEU A 9 -21.87 38.38 51.06
C LEU A 9 -22.03 39.75 50.36
N LYS A 10 -23.15 39.83 49.61
CA LYS A 10 -23.88 41.02 49.10
C LYS A 10 -23.34 41.63 47.79
N SER A 11 -24.16 42.07 46.81
CA SER A 11 -25.62 42.29 46.76
C SER A 11 -26.00 42.89 45.38
N VAL A 12 -27.11 42.41 44.80
CA VAL A 12 -28.21 43.16 44.14
C VAL A 12 -27.95 44.01 42.88
N GLY A 13 -28.77 43.77 41.85
CA GLY A 13 -29.15 44.75 40.81
C GLY A 13 -29.54 44.08 39.50
N ALA A 14 -30.79 43.61 39.31
CA ALA A 14 -31.97 44.36 38.87
C ALA A 14 -32.33 44.09 37.39
N SER A 15 -33.48 43.44 37.24
CA SER A 15 -34.28 43.16 36.05
C SER A 15 -34.63 44.41 35.22
N ARG A 16 -34.64 44.26 33.89
CA ARG A 16 -35.68 44.86 33.02
C ARG A 16 -35.97 43.97 31.79
N PRO A 17 -37.25 43.73 31.45
CA PRO A 17 -37.67 43.06 30.23
C PRO A 17 -37.92 44.08 29.10
N ILE A 18 -37.64 43.71 27.85
CA ILE A 18 -38.15 44.44 26.68
C ILE A 18 -38.93 43.47 25.80
N THR A 19 -40.24 43.54 25.99
CA THR A 19 -41.26 43.08 25.05
C THR A 19 -41.30 44.05 23.87
N ARG A 20 -41.06 43.57 22.65
CA ARG A 20 -41.66 44.18 21.45
C ARG A 20 -42.13 43.11 20.45
N LEU A 21 -43.44 42.98 20.49
CA LEU A 21 -44.35 42.44 19.49
C LEU A 21 -44.25 43.28 18.21
N LEU A 22 -43.96 42.68 17.06
CA LEU A 22 -44.31 43.25 15.75
C LEU A 22 -44.81 42.12 14.84
N THR A 23 -46.14 42.03 14.76
CA THR A 23 -46.89 41.37 13.70
C THR A 23 -47.00 42.34 12.52
N LEU A 24 -46.73 41.86 11.30
CA LEU A 24 -47.36 42.43 10.10
C LEU A 24 -47.60 41.35 9.03
N PRO A 25 -48.67 41.46 8.23
CA PRO A 25 -49.25 40.36 7.48
C PRO A 25 -48.81 40.32 6.00
N GLY A 26 -48.90 39.11 5.44
CA GLY A 26 -49.40 38.80 4.10
C GLY A 26 -49.06 39.72 2.94
N ILE A 27 -48.14 39.27 2.08
CA ILE A 27 -48.23 39.51 0.63
C ILE A 27 -48.20 38.17 -0.07
N ILE A 28 -49.39 37.78 -0.52
CA ILE A 28 -49.65 36.76 -1.54
C ILE A 28 -49.11 37.34 -2.84
N GLY A 29 -47.95 36.85 -3.28
CA GLY A 29 -47.36 37.14 -4.58
C GLY A 29 -47.16 35.83 -5.31
N ALA A 30 -48.07 35.54 -6.25
CA ALA A 30 -48.00 34.40 -7.14
C ALA A 30 -46.69 34.42 -7.95
N CYS A 31 -45.70 33.64 -7.52
CA CYS A 31 -44.55 33.29 -8.34
C CYS A 31 -44.91 32.04 -9.14
N LEU A 32 -45.29 32.33 -10.39
CA LEU A 32 -45.43 31.46 -11.53
C LEU A 32 -44.47 30.25 -11.48
N VAL A 33 -45.06 29.08 -11.33
CA VAL A 33 -44.45 27.78 -11.58
C VAL A 33 -44.06 27.74 -13.06
N LEU A 34 -42.79 27.95 -13.35
CA LEU A 34 -42.19 27.60 -14.63
C LEU A 34 -41.37 26.33 -14.38
N LEU A 35 -42.10 25.22 -14.41
CA LEU A 35 -41.58 23.86 -14.40
C LEU A 35 -40.89 23.62 -15.75
N VAL A 36 -39.64 24.08 -15.88
CA VAL A 36 -38.76 23.64 -16.96
C VAL A 36 -38.31 22.23 -16.58
N LEU A 37 -38.97 21.21 -17.13
CA LEU A 37 -38.42 19.86 -17.21
C LEU A 37 -37.18 19.92 -18.11
N GLY A 38 -36.05 20.32 -17.55
CA GLY A 38 -34.75 19.97 -18.07
C GLY A 38 -34.46 18.54 -17.65
N LEU A 39 -34.69 17.58 -18.55
CA LEU A 39 -34.01 16.29 -18.48
C LEU A 39 -32.51 16.59 -18.62
N VAL A 40 -31.84 16.83 -17.49
CA VAL A 40 -30.41 16.60 -17.41
C VAL A 40 -30.28 15.10 -17.24
N TYR A 41 -29.93 14.43 -18.33
CA TYR A 41 -29.34 13.10 -18.24
C TYR A 41 -28.10 13.27 -17.35
N GLY A 42 -28.23 12.93 -16.07
CA GLY A 42 -27.07 12.63 -15.25
C GLY A 42 -26.35 11.50 -15.95
N ALA A 43 -25.21 11.81 -16.55
CA ALA A 43 -24.24 10.78 -16.87
C ALA A 43 -23.97 10.09 -15.53
N ALA A 44 -24.35 8.82 -15.43
CA ALA A 44 -23.89 7.99 -14.33
C ALA A 44 -22.36 8.05 -14.40
N SER A 45 -21.75 8.74 -13.44
CA SER A 45 -20.31 8.69 -13.23
C SER A 45 -19.98 7.21 -13.06
N GLU A 46 -19.23 6.66 -14.01
CA GLU A 46 -18.70 5.31 -13.85
C GLU A 46 -17.92 5.28 -12.52
N PRO A 47 -18.12 4.26 -11.68
CA PRO A 47 -17.36 4.15 -10.44
C PRO A 47 -15.89 4.20 -10.80
N ALA A 48 -15.17 5.14 -10.19
CA ALA A 48 -13.74 5.30 -10.38
C ALA A 48 -13.07 3.94 -10.13
N SER A 49 -12.32 3.48 -11.14
CA SER A 49 -11.40 2.35 -11.04
C SER A 49 -10.65 2.42 -9.70
N VAL A 50 -10.68 1.35 -8.92
CA VAL A 50 -9.90 1.21 -7.68
C VAL A 50 -8.44 1.56 -8.03
N ALA A 51 -7.91 2.62 -7.42
CA ALA A 51 -6.63 3.17 -7.78
C ALA A 51 -5.53 2.16 -7.45
N ALA A 52 -4.68 1.85 -8.43
CA ALA A 52 -3.43 1.15 -8.19
C ALA A 52 -2.62 1.90 -7.11
N ALA A 53 -1.89 1.16 -6.27
CA ALA A 53 -1.05 1.74 -5.24
C ALA A 53 -0.19 2.86 -5.81
N ALA A 54 -0.15 4.00 -5.11
CA ALA A 54 0.62 5.15 -5.51
C ALA A 54 2.09 4.77 -5.74
N PRO A 55 2.66 5.01 -6.94
CA PRO A 55 4.08 4.80 -7.17
C PRO A 55 4.86 5.73 -6.26
N CYS A 56 5.82 5.19 -5.50
CA CYS A 56 6.65 6.05 -4.69
C CYS A 56 7.64 6.83 -5.54
N PRO A 57 7.87 8.10 -5.21
CA PRO A 57 8.97 8.85 -5.78
C PRO A 57 10.31 8.23 -5.34
N ALA A 58 11.11 7.80 -6.30
CA ALA A 58 12.47 7.29 -6.10
C ALA A 58 12.60 6.07 -5.17
N ASP A 59 11.57 5.21 -5.12
CA ASP A 59 11.56 3.94 -4.37
C ASP A 59 11.65 4.08 -2.83
N TYR A 60 11.49 5.30 -2.29
CA TYR A 60 11.52 5.55 -0.85
C TYR A 60 10.15 5.33 -0.21
N ALA A 61 10.10 4.39 0.74
CA ALA A 61 8.97 4.24 1.66
C ALA A 61 9.00 5.30 2.76
N ILE A 62 10.19 5.68 3.22
CA ILE A 62 10.39 6.65 4.29
C ILE A 62 11.51 7.61 3.90
N TRP A 63 11.23 8.90 4.01
CA TRP A 63 12.22 9.97 3.88
C TRP A 63 12.10 10.96 5.04
N ALA A 64 13.19 11.15 5.78
CA ALA A 64 13.30 12.19 6.79
C ALA A 64 14.33 13.25 6.36
N ASN A 65 13.87 14.49 6.22
CA ASN A 65 14.66 15.58 5.67
C ASN A 65 15.53 16.31 6.70
N SER A 66 15.28 16.14 7.99
CA SER A 66 15.95 16.92 9.02
C SER A 66 17.46 16.71 9.02
N GLN A 67 18.22 17.81 9.07
CA GLN A 67 19.67 17.80 9.23
C GLN A 67 20.12 18.23 10.63
N SER A 68 19.16 18.57 11.50
CA SER A 68 19.41 19.12 12.84
C SER A 68 18.72 18.36 13.97
N GLN A 69 17.66 17.62 13.69
CA GLN A 69 16.98 16.80 14.70
C GLN A 69 17.65 15.44 14.81
N ASP A 70 18.12 15.11 16.01
CA ASP A 70 18.53 13.74 16.32
C ASP A 70 17.33 12.80 16.10
N LYS A 71 17.60 11.55 15.72
CA LYS A 71 16.59 10.54 15.39
C LYS A 71 15.58 11.02 14.33
N ALA A 72 16.08 11.59 13.23
CA ALA A 72 15.21 12.05 12.14
C ALA A 72 14.33 10.91 11.59
N VAL A 73 14.81 9.66 11.64
CA VAL A 73 13.94 8.48 11.62
C VAL A 73 14.05 7.75 12.95
N ASP A 74 12.91 7.48 13.58
CA ASP A 74 12.81 6.72 14.83
C ASP A 74 11.80 5.57 14.67
N VAL A 75 12.25 4.33 14.82
CA VAL A 75 11.41 3.14 14.77
C VAL A 75 11.51 2.44 16.12
N ALA A 76 10.71 2.93 17.07
CA ALA A 76 10.70 2.49 18.46
C ALA A 76 9.65 1.41 18.76
N GLY A 77 8.71 1.19 17.84
CA GLY A 77 7.63 0.22 17.95
C GLY A 77 8.03 -1.25 17.77
N SER A 78 7.05 -2.16 17.68
CA SER A 78 7.33 -3.58 17.44
C SER A 78 6.70 -4.13 16.17
N ASP A 79 7.33 -5.13 15.56
CA ASP A 79 6.78 -5.88 14.43
C ASP A 79 6.44 -4.97 13.21
N ASN A 80 7.09 -3.81 13.12
CA ASN A 80 6.87 -2.89 12.00
C ASN A 80 7.62 -3.40 10.77
N ILE A 81 7.01 -3.28 9.60
CA ILE A 81 7.57 -3.68 8.32
C ILE A 81 7.66 -2.45 7.42
N VAL A 82 8.85 -2.18 6.88
CA VAL A 82 9.07 -1.17 5.84
C VAL A 82 9.52 -1.90 4.58
N VAL A 83 8.76 -1.80 3.49
CA VAL A 83 9.11 -2.34 2.17
C VAL A 83 9.35 -1.16 1.24
N GLY A 84 10.61 -0.97 0.83
CA GLY A 84 11.09 0.20 0.11
C GLY A 84 12.31 0.81 0.78
N ALA A 85 12.95 1.76 0.10
CA ALA A 85 14.12 2.44 0.63
C ALA A 85 13.76 3.36 1.82
N LEU A 86 14.71 3.51 2.74
CA LEU A 86 14.63 4.39 3.89
C LEU A 86 15.80 5.37 3.83
N HIS A 87 15.51 6.66 3.91
CA HIS A 87 16.51 7.72 3.94
C HIS A 87 16.34 8.63 5.16
N SER A 88 17.46 9.00 5.76
CA SER A 88 17.55 10.02 6.80
C SER A 88 18.70 10.99 6.51
N ASN A 89 18.38 12.28 6.49
CA ASN A 89 19.36 13.37 6.45
C ASN A 89 20.08 13.61 7.79
N ASN A 90 19.77 12.84 8.83
CA ASN A 90 20.50 12.83 10.09
C ASN A 90 20.64 11.39 10.64
N ASP A 91 20.15 11.14 11.85
CA ASP A 91 20.23 9.83 12.50
C ASP A 91 19.06 8.93 12.12
N VAL A 92 19.30 7.62 12.23
CA VAL A 92 18.27 6.57 12.24
C VAL A 92 18.40 5.82 13.56
N GLU A 93 17.32 5.80 14.33
CA GLU A 93 17.20 5.02 15.57
C GLU A 93 16.21 3.88 15.36
N LEU A 94 16.63 2.67 15.73
CA LEU A 94 15.82 1.46 15.74
C LEU A 94 15.88 0.90 17.17
N SER A 95 14.99 1.33 18.05
CA SER A 95 15.02 0.95 19.47
C SER A 95 13.98 -0.08 19.87
N GLY A 96 13.06 -0.39 18.96
CA GLY A 96 11.98 -1.35 19.17
C GLY A 96 12.38 -2.80 18.90
N SER A 97 11.41 -3.70 18.74
CA SER A 97 11.69 -5.14 18.54
C SER A 97 11.01 -5.74 17.32
N ASN A 98 11.63 -6.75 16.69
CA ASN A 98 11.09 -7.47 15.52
C ASN A 98 10.76 -6.56 14.33
N ASN A 99 11.36 -5.39 14.23
CA ASN A 99 11.14 -4.51 13.08
C ASN A 99 11.89 -5.05 11.87
N ARG A 100 11.26 -4.99 10.69
CA ARG A 100 11.84 -5.47 9.44
C ARG A 100 11.88 -4.35 8.40
N ILE A 101 13.07 -4.03 7.90
CA ILE A 101 13.24 -3.10 6.79
C ILE A 101 13.72 -3.89 5.57
N ILE A 102 12.93 -3.86 4.51
CA ILE A 102 13.13 -4.55 3.23
C ILE A 102 13.38 -3.48 2.16
N GLY A 103 14.61 -3.01 2.09
CA GLY A 103 15.04 -1.98 1.14
C GLY A 103 16.31 -1.28 1.64
N GLN A 104 16.98 -0.53 0.76
CA GLN A 104 18.22 0.15 1.14
C GLN A 104 17.98 1.17 2.26
N ILE A 105 18.82 1.12 3.29
CA ILE A 105 18.85 2.14 4.34
C ILE A 105 20.01 3.09 4.06
N THR A 106 19.73 4.38 4.02
CA THR A 106 20.73 5.45 3.96
C THR A 106 20.54 6.45 5.09
N TYR A 107 21.65 6.90 5.68
CA TYR A 107 21.63 7.82 6.81
C TYR A 107 22.86 8.72 6.76
N ARG A 108 22.83 9.87 7.44
CA ARG A 108 23.96 10.81 7.42
C ARG A 108 24.88 10.69 8.62
N SER A 109 24.32 10.66 9.81
CA SER A 109 25.09 10.89 11.04
C SER A 109 25.31 9.57 11.78
N ILE A 110 24.29 9.04 12.43
CA ILE A 110 24.37 7.80 13.22
C ILE A 110 23.25 6.85 12.79
N PHE A 111 23.59 5.58 12.64
CA PHE A 111 22.62 4.49 12.65
C PHE A 111 22.78 3.74 13.95
N ASN A 112 21.74 3.70 14.78
CA ASN A 112 21.74 3.02 16.06
C ASN A 112 20.59 2.01 16.11
N ASP A 113 20.93 0.75 16.31
CA ASP A 113 19.98 -0.30 16.64
C ASP A 113 20.20 -0.69 18.10
N GLY A 114 19.31 -0.20 18.95
CA GLY A 114 19.28 -0.50 20.38
C GLY A 114 18.23 -1.55 20.75
N GLY A 115 17.56 -2.11 19.74
CA GLY A 115 16.42 -2.99 19.87
C GLY A 115 16.75 -4.48 19.80
N ASP A 116 15.70 -5.31 19.85
CA ASP A 116 15.80 -6.78 19.83
C ASP A 116 15.24 -7.36 18.53
N ASP A 117 15.94 -8.33 17.93
CA ASP A 117 15.46 -9.10 16.75
C ASP A 117 15.04 -8.25 15.53
N ASN A 118 15.62 -7.06 15.39
CA ASN A 118 15.42 -6.23 14.20
C ASN A 118 16.16 -6.82 12.98
N LEU A 119 15.52 -6.79 11.81
CA LEU A 119 16.08 -7.30 10.55
C LEU A 119 16.11 -6.22 9.48
N TYR A 120 17.31 -5.94 8.97
CA TYR A 120 17.52 -4.93 7.93
C TYR A 120 18.78 -5.24 7.12
N PRO A 121 18.89 -4.77 5.86
CA PRO A 121 20.13 -4.86 5.11
C PRO A 121 21.18 -3.90 5.68
N THR A 122 22.44 -4.07 5.29
CA THR A 122 23.54 -3.20 5.74
C THR A 122 23.23 -1.72 5.50
N PRO A 123 23.11 -0.89 6.56
CA PRO A 123 22.89 0.54 6.41
C PRO A 123 24.09 1.23 5.77
N LEU A 124 23.84 2.18 4.87
CA LEU A 124 24.86 2.92 4.14
C LEU A 124 24.88 4.40 4.58
N GLN A 125 25.99 4.83 5.17
CA GLN A 125 26.18 6.25 5.49
C GLN A 125 26.40 7.06 4.20
N ARG A 126 25.72 8.20 4.04
CA ARG A 126 25.83 9.13 2.91
C ARG A 126 25.71 10.58 3.37
N ASP A 127 26.09 11.53 2.51
CA ASP A 127 25.79 12.93 2.76
C ASP A 127 24.27 13.19 2.71
N ALA A 128 23.84 14.31 3.30
CA ALA A 128 22.46 14.76 3.16
C ALA A 128 22.10 14.94 1.69
N ASP A 129 20.88 14.55 1.33
CA ASP A 129 20.33 14.71 -0.01
C ASP A 129 19.07 15.60 0.03
N ASN A 130 18.66 16.07 -1.14
CA ASN A 130 17.44 16.84 -1.29
C ASN A 130 16.23 15.91 -1.26
N PHE A 131 15.11 16.44 -0.77
CA PHE A 131 13.82 15.77 -0.83
C PHE A 131 13.56 15.18 -2.23
N PRO A 132 13.19 13.90 -2.38
CA PRO A 132 13.02 13.25 -3.68
C PRO A 132 11.78 13.76 -4.43
N MET A 133 10.88 14.43 -3.71
CA MET A 133 9.65 15.03 -4.21
C MET A 133 9.31 16.27 -3.37
N THR A 134 8.67 17.24 -4.00
CA THR A 134 8.16 18.44 -3.33
C THR A 134 6.73 18.70 -3.78
N TYR A 135 5.83 18.93 -2.82
CA TYR A 135 4.49 19.46 -3.07
C TYR A 135 4.46 20.93 -2.66
N ASP A 136 3.99 21.82 -3.53
CA ASP A 136 3.79 23.23 -3.21
C ASP A 136 2.35 23.44 -2.73
N ILE A 137 2.17 23.97 -1.52
CA ILE A 137 0.84 24.26 -0.99
C ILE A 137 0.06 25.23 -1.87
N ALA A 138 0.74 26.12 -2.61
CA ALA A 138 0.11 27.06 -3.53
C ALA A 138 -0.67 26.35 -4.65
N ASP A 139 -0.30 25.13 -5.02
CA ASP A 139 -1.03 24.35 -6.04
C ASP A 139 -2.41 23.90 -5.57
N TYR A 140 -2.60 23.77 -4.25
CA TYR A 140 -3.83 23.27 -3.61
C TYR A 140 -4.70 24.39 -3.03
N GLN A 141 -4.14 25.61 -2.88
CA GLN A 141 -4.88 26.82 -2.51
C GLN A 141 -5.95 27.17 -3.55
N PRO A 142 -6.98 27.97 -3.20
CA PRO A 142 -7.89 28.53 -4.18
C PRO A 142 -7.12 29.19 -5.33
N ASP A 143 -7.54 28.94 -6.57
CA ASP A 143 -6.88 29.35 -7.82
C ASP A 143 -5.54 28.64 -8.14
N GLY A 144 -5.08 27.73 -7.27
CA GLY A 144 -3.94 26.83 -7.52
C GLY A 144 -4.24 25.77 -8.58
N GLN A 145 -3.20 25.19 -9.19
CA GLN A 145 -3.37 24.26 -10.32
C GLN A 145 -4.21 23.02 -9.96
N ALA A 146 -3.88 22.35 -8.84
CA ALA A 146 -4.60 21.16 -8.38
C ALA A 146 -6.02 21.52 -7.90
N ALA A 147 -6.18 22.68 -7.24
CA ALA A 147 -7.49 23.19 -6.85
C ALA A 147 -8.41 23.46 -8.04
N LEU A 148 -7.90 24.11 -9.10
CA LEU A 148 -8.66 24.36 -10.33
C LEU A 148 -9.05 23.05 -11.02
N ALA A 149 -8.14 22.08 -11.12
CA ALA A 149 -8.43 20.77 -11.70
C ALA A 149 -9.53 20.03 -10.92
N ALA A 150 -9.45 20.00 -9.59
CA ALA A 150 -10.49 19.42 -8.74
C ALA A 150 -11.81 20.20 -8.82
N GLN A 151 -11.76 21.53 -8.93
CA GLN A 151 -12.94 22.37 -9.06
C GLN A 151 -13.67 22.14 -10.39
N ASP A 152 -12.94 22.01 -11.49
CA ASP A 152 -13.48 21.66 -12.80
C ASP A 152 -14.17 20.29 -12.78
N ALA A 153 -13.68 19.36 -11.94
CA ALA A 153 -14.30 18.06 -11.68
C ALA A 153 -15.46 18.11 -10.66
N GLY A 154 -15.73 19.26 -10.03
CA GLY A 154 -16.73 19.42 -8.97
C GLY A 154 -16.34 18.78 -7.63
N ALA A 155 -15.05 18.50 -7.42
CA ALA A 155 -14.49 17.75 -6.31
C ALA A 155 -13.55 18.60 -5.42
N TYR A 156 -13.65 19.94 -5.47
CA TYR A 156 -12.85 20.84 -4.63
C TYR A 156 -13.67 21.39 -3.47
N THR A 157 -13.16 21.22 -2.24
CA THR A 157 -13.75 21.73 -1.00
C THR A 157 -12.77 22.65 -0.28
N LEU A 158 -13.12 23.92 -0.14
CA LEU A 158 -12.40 24.87 0.71
C LEU A 158 -13.01 24.91 2.11
N VAL A 159 -12.21 24.60 3.13
CA VAL A 159 -12.59 24.72 4.54
C VAL A 159 -11.88 25.90 5.19
N MET A 160 -12.68 26.89 5.60
CA MET A 160 -12.21 28.07 6.33
C MET A 160 -12.22 27.78 7.84
N GLY A 161 -11.04 27.68 8.46
CA GLY A 161 -10.86 27.22 9.83
C GLY A 161 -10.61 25.70 9.90
N ASP A 162 -11.00 25.11 11.03
CA ASP A 162 -10.72 23.70 11.34
C ASP A 162 -11.71 22.75 10.65
N PHE A 163 -11.23 21.54 10.34
CA PHE A 163 -12.00 20.47 9.72
C PHE A 163 -12.04 19.24 10.63
N ASP A 164 -13.18 19.05 11.30
CA ASP A 164 -13.42 17.93 12.22
C ASP A 164 -14.36 16.90 11.58
N VAL A 165 -13.90 15.65 11.46
CA VAL A 165 -14.73 14.48 11.12
C VAL A 165 -14.78 13.55 12.32
N SER A 166 -15.94 13.53 12.98
CA SER A 166 -16.19 12.72 14.17
C SER A 166 -17.39 11.77 14.02
N GLU A 167 -18.04 11.76 12.85
CA GLU A 167 -19.14 10.85 12.56
C GLU A 167 -18.59 9.56 11.93
N PRO A 168 -18.94 8.37 12.46
CA PRO A 168 -18.47 7.10 11.90
C PRO A 168 -19.07 6.85 10.52
N GLU A 169 -18.44 5.97 9.74
CA GLU A 169 -18.89 5.62 8.38
C GLU A 169 -18.95 6.83 7.43
N THR A 170 -18.19 7.89 7.72
CA THR A 170 -18.12 9.07 6.86
C THR A 170 -17.33 8.74 5.60
N VAL A 171 -17.91 9.00 4.43
CA VAL A 171 -17.21 8.91 3.15
C VAL A 171 -16.78 10.30 2.69
N LEU A 172 -15.47 10.49 2.53
CA LEU A 172 -14.87 11.70 1.99
C LEU A 172 -14.52 11.49 0.51
N ASP A 173 -14.61 12.55 -0.29
CA ASP A 173 -14.33 12.48 -1.73
C ASP A 173 -13.74 13.82 -2.23
N GLY A 174 -12.74 13.75 -3.09
CA GLY A 174 -12.11 14.91 -3.73
C GLY A 174 -10.98 15.57 -2.94
N LEU A 175 -10.70 16.82 -3.28
CA LEU A 175 -9.60 17.61 -2.74
C LEU A 175 -10.12 18.62 -1.70
N TYR A 176 -9.60 18.52 -0.47
CA TYR A 176 -9.91 19.41 0.63
C TYR A 176 -8.72 20.33 0.91
N TYR A 177 -8.91 21.63 0.76
CA TYR A 177 -7.96 22.63 1.24
C TYR A 177 -8.47 23.23 2.56
N VAL A 178 -7.69 23.08 3.63
CA VAL A 178 -8.06 23.45 4.99
C VAL A 178 -7.10 24.52 5.50
N THR A 179 -7.65 25.68 5.88
CA THR A 179 -6.85 26.82 6.40
C THR A 179 -6.49 26.68 7.88
N GLY A 180 -7.12 25.74 8.60
CA GLY A 180 -6.87 25.43 10.01
C GLY A 180 -6.34 24.02 10.22
N GLU A 181 -6.69 23.45 11.38
CA GLU A 181 -6.33 22.08 11.76
C GLU A 181 -7.33 21.06 11.20
N VAL A 182 -6.87 19.83 11.02
CA VAL A 182 -7.70 18.70 10.58
C VAL A 182 -7.70 17.64 11.66
N LYS A 183 -8.89 17.16 12.00
CA LYS A 183 -9.06 16.04 12.91
C LYS A 183 -10.03 15.01 12.33
N LEU A 184 -9.51 13.83 12.03
CA LEU A 184 -10.28 12.67 11.62
C LEU A 184 -10.28 11.70 12.80
N SER A 185 -11.40 11.56 13.50
CA SER A 185 -11.43 10.84 14.80
C SER A 185 -12.55 9.81 14.94
N ALA A 186 -13.35 9.65 13.90
CA ALA A 186 -14.36 8.60 13.84
C ALA A 186 -13.76 7.28 13.36
N ASP A 187 -14.45 6.16 13.63
CA ASP A 187 -14.13 4.88 13.00
C ASP A 187 -14.75 4.79 11.61
N ASP A 188 -14.22 3.94 10.73
CA ASP A 188 -14.77 3.65 9.42
C ASP A 188 -14.89 4.88 8.49
N ILE A 189 -13.99 5.86 8.59
CA ILE A 189 -13.89 6.92 7.58
C ILE A 189 -13.25 6.30 6.33
N GLN A 190 -13.84 6.54 5.17
CA GLN A 190 -13.39 5.94 3.92
C GLN A 190 -13.40 6.96 2.78
N GLY A 191 -12.71 6.63 1.69
CA GLY A 191 -12.94 7.25 0.40
C GLY A 191 -11.67 7.68 -0.33
N THR A 192 -11.89 8.36 -1.45
CA THR A 192 -10.82 8.80 -2.35
C THR A 192 -10.68 10.31 -2.22
N PHE A 193 -9.75 10.77 -1.39
CA PHE A 193 -9.56 12.18 -1.11
C PHE A 193 -8.10 12.59 -0.95
N THR A 194 -7.85 13.89 -1.05
CA THR A 194 -6.58 14.52 -0.68
C THR A 194 -6.89 15.64 0.29
N ILE A 195 -6.25 15.64 1.46
CA ILE A 195 -6.36 16.75 2.43
C ILE A 195 -5.04 17.51 2.47
N VAL A 196 -5.11 18.81 2.20
CA VAL A 196 -4.01 19.75 2.36
C VAL A 196 -4.38 20.79 3.42
N ALA A 197 -3.59 20.87 4.48
CA ALA A 197 -3.85 21.72 5.64
C ALA A 197 -2.70 22.70 5.89
N GLU A 198 -3.04 23.95 6.21
CA GLU A 198 -2.08 24.92 6.76
C GLU A 198 -1.71 24.60 8.23
N GLY A 199 -2.56 23.86 8.93
CA GLY A 199 -2.38 23.43 10.32
C GLY A 199 -1.99 21.96 10.49
N PHE A 200 -2.18 21.46 11.72
CA PHE A 200 -1.91 20.08 12.11
C PHE A 200 -2.97 19.14 11.52
N ILE A 201 -2.58 17.89 11.29
CA ILE A 201 -3.48 16.79 10.89
C ILE A 201 -3.38 15.69 11.95
N ASP A 202 -4.49 15.40 12.64
CA ASP A 202 -4.62 14.30 13.60
C ASP A 202 -5.61 13.26 13.08
N VAL A 203 -5.13 12.06 12.82
CA VAL A 203 -5.91 10.89 12.41
C VAL A 203 -5.94 9.88 13.55
N SER A 204 -7.14 9.61 14.02
CA SER A 204 -7.47 8.63 15.04
C SER A 204 -8.74 7.87 14.62
N GLY A 205 -9.16 6.90 15.43
CA GLY A 205 -10.19 5.94 15.04
C GLY A 205 -9.60 4.71 14.36
N SER A 206 -10.45 3.77 13.98
CA SER A 206 -10.02 2.47 13.44
C SER A 206 -10.71 2.16 12.12
N ARG A 207 -10.16 1.20 11.35
CA ARG A 207 -10.77 0.74 10.09
C ARG A 207 -10.92 1.85 9.06
N GLN A 208 -9.95 2.77 9.03
CA GLN A 208 -9.89 3.79 7.98
C GLN A 208 -9.48 3.16 6.66
N ASP A 209 -10.08 3.59 5.55
CA ASP A 209 -9.66 3.20 4.20
C ASP A 209 -9.54 4.44 3.32
N PHE A 210 -8.34 5.01 3.27
CA PHE A 210 -8.07 6.28 2.62
C PHE A 210 -7.30 6.04 1.32
N THR A 211 -7.75 6.65 0.23
CA THR A 211 -7.04 6.63 -1.06
C THR A 211 -6.80 8.05 -1.55
N ALA A 212 -5.57 8.36 -1.97
CA ALA A 212 -5.22 9.68 -2.50
C ALA A 212 -6.03 10.01 -3.76
N TYR A 213 -6.62 11.21 -3.79
CA TYR A 213 -7.37 11.70 -4.95
C TYR A 213 -6.47 12.36 -6.00
N SER A 214 -5.53 13.20 -5.58
CA SER A 214 -4.70 14.04 -6.46
C SER A 214 -3.22 13.75 -6.29
N ASP A 215 -2.51 13.53 -7.41
CA ASP A 215 -1.04 13.40 -7.48
C ASP A 215 -0.43 12.44 -6.46
N HIS A 216 -1.18 11.38 -6.13
CA HIS A 216 -0.80 10.40 -5.11
C HIS A 216 -0.54 10.99 -3.72
N LEU A 217 -0.96 12.24 -3.47
CA LEU A 217 -0.87 12.89 -2.18
C LEU A 217 -2.13 12.60 -1.38
N LEU A 218 -1.99 11.95 -0.23
CA LEU A 218 -3.12 11.67 0.66
C LEU A 218 -3.29 12.80 1.68
N LEU A 219 -2.24 13.07 2.46
CA LEU A 219 -2.23 14.08 3.51
C LEU A 219 -1.02 15.01 3.33
N PHE A 220 -1.25 16.32 3.41
CA PHE A 220 -0.20 17.32 3.44
C PHE A 220 -0.45 18.34 4.55
N SER A 221 0.45 18.40 5.53
CA SER A 221 0.50 19.51 6.49
C SER A 221 1.65 20.46 6.15
N ASN A 222 1.33 21.75 6.03
CA ASN A 222 2.30 22.84 5.89
C ASN A 222 2.52 23.60 7.21
N ALA A 223 2.18 22.99 8.34
CA ALA A 223 2.46 23.58 9.65
C ALA A 223 3.97 23.58 9.92
N ASN A 224 4.50 24.73 10.35
CA ASN A 224 5.91 24.85 10.71
C ASN A 224 6.14 24.52 12.19
N ALA A 225 6.45 23.26 12.49
CA ALA A 225 6.74 22.81 13.84
C ALA A 225 7.74 21.62 13.81
N PRO A 226 9.04 21.87 13.58
CA PRO A 226 10.04 20.82 13.32
C PRO A 226 10.24 19.81 14.46
N SER A 227 9.81 20.15 15.69
CA SER A 227 9.87 19.28 16.88
C SER A 227 8.51 18.71 17.29
N SER A 228 7.47 18.82 16.45
CA SER A 228 6.12 18.38 16.78
C SER A 228 5.54 17.53 15.65
N ALA A 229 4.74 16.53 16.03
CA ALA A 229 3.96 15.74 15.09
C ALA A 229 2.90 16.63 14.44
N ILE A 230 3.20 17.16 13.25
CA ILE A 230 2.25 17.95 12.46
C ILE A 230 1.30 17.06 11.67
N VAL A 231 1.71 15.81 11.41
CA VAL A 231 0.81 14.74 11.01
C VAL A 231 0.92 13.61 12.03
N LYS A 232 -0.18 13.31 12.70
CA LYS A 232 -0.26 12.25 13.70
C LYS A 232 -1.27 11.19 13.29
N ILE A 233 -0.88 9.92 13.39
CA ILE A 233 -1.70 8.77 13.03
C ILE A 233 -1.66 7.77 14.18
N ALA A 234 -2.72 7.78 15.00
CA ALA A 234 -2.82 6.97 16.21
C ALA A 234 -3.90 5.89 16.15
N GLY A 235 -4.55 5.73 14.98
CA GLY A 235 -5.60 4.74 14.75
C GLY A 235 -5.12 3.30 14.65
N SER A 236 -6.04 2.36 14.45
CA SER A 236 -5.70 0.94 14.29
C SER A 236 -6.43 0.31 13.09
N ASP A 237 -5.88 -0.80 12.57
CA ASP A 237 -6.52 -1.60 11.52
C ASP A 237 -6.92 -0.76 10.30
N SER A 238 -6.04 0.14 9.86
CA SER A 238 -6.34 1.15 8.84
C SER A 238 -5.46 1.01 7.61
N MET A 239 -5.99 1.35 6.44
CA MET A 239 -5.31 1.40 5.15
C MET A 239 -5.17 2.85 4.68
N PHE A 240 -3.95 3.25 4.33
CA PHE A 240 -3.61 4.56 3.80
C PHE A 240 -2.90 4.39 2.46
N SER A 241 -3.59 4.66 1.35
CA SER A 241 -3.08 4.54 -0.01
C SER A 241 -2.70 5.90 -0.56
N GLY A 242 -1.41 6.24 -0.52
CA GLY A 242 -0.86 7.51 -0.98
C GLY A 242 0.33 8.00 -0.16
N THR A 243 0.82 9.18 -0.52
CA THR A 243 1.94 9.88 0.13
C THR A 243 1.42 10.74 1.28
N ILE A 244 2.10 10.67 2.41
CA ILE A 244 1.88 11.53 3.58
C ILE A 244 3.08 12.47 3.66
N TYR A 245 2.81 13.77 3.54
CA TYR A 245 3.81 14.82 3.36
C TYR A 245 3.77 15.87 4.49
N ALA A 246 4.91 16.08 5.14
CA ALA A 246 5.06 16.96 6.30
C ALA A 246 6.47 17.59 6.33
N PRO A 247 6.86 18.39 5.32
CA PRO A 247 8.25 18.80 5.11
C PRO A 247 8.83 19.69 6.22
N GLU A 248 7.97 20.33 7.03
CA GLU A 248 8.38 21.25 8.11
C GLU A 248 8.07 20.71 9.52
N GLY A 249 7.80 19.40 9.66
CA GLY A 249 7.50 18.80 10.94
C GLY A 249 7.59 17.28 10.95
N MET A 250 7.15 16.69 12.06
CA MET A 250 7.20 15.25 12.27
C MET A 250 5.95 14.57 11.73
N ILE A 251 6.13 13.41 11.11
CA ILE A 251 5.09 12.40 10.92
C ILE A 251 5.21 11.39 12.06
N GLU A 252 4.18 11.24 12.88
CA GLU A 252 4.13 10.23 13.94
C GLU A 252 3.04 9.20 13.65
N ALA A 253 3.44 7.94 13.50
CA ALA A 253 2.54 6.79 13.43
C ALA A 253 2.71 5.92 14.69
N SER A 254 1.72 5.95 15.58
CA SER A 254 1.76 5.27 16.90
C SER A 254 0.67 4.20 17.08
N GLY A 255 -0.08 3.92 16.02
CA GLY A 255 -1.21 2.99 16.01
C GLY A 255 -0.83 1.51 15.95
N SER A 256 -1.81 0.64 15.70
CA SER A 256 -1.55 -0.80 15.53
C SER A 256 -2.19 -1.37 14.26
N ILE A 257 -1.48 -2.25 13.54
CA ILE A 257 -2.03 -2.94 12.34
C ILE A 257 -2.43 -1.92 11.26
N ASN A 258 -1.66 -0.83 11.11
CA ASN A 258 -1.89 0.13 10.03
C ASN A 258 -1.04 -0.22 8.82
N GLN A 259 -1.61 -0.07 7.63
CA GLN A 259 -0.98 -0.29 6.35
C GLN A 259 -0.89 1.03 5.59
N PHE A 260 0.33 1.38 5.16
CA PHE A 260 0.60 2.55 4.34
C PHE A 260 1.07 2.07 2.98
N ALA A 261 0.19 2.10 1.98
CA ALA A 261 0.50 1.81 0.59
C ALA A 261 0.93 3.11 -0.11
N GLY A 262 2.21 3.49 0.07
CA GLY A 262 2.78 4.75 -0.41
C GLY A 262 4.04 5.12 0.35
N ALA A 263 4.22 6.42 0.60
CA ALA A 263 5.44 6.97 1.21
C ALA A 263 5.16 7.93 2.37
N LEU A 264 6.05 7.92 3.37
CA LEU A 264 6.03 8.83 4.53
C LEU A 264 7.20 9.81 4.45
N PHE A 265 6.90 11.06 4.15
CA PHE A 265 7.85 12.10 3.79
C PHE A 265 7.75 13.29 4.76
N GLY A 266 8.62 13.33 5.77
CA GLY A 266 8.60 14.35 6.82
C GLY A 266 9.93 15.08 7.01
N ASP A 267 9.96 16.11 7.85
CA ASP A 267 11.23 16.56 8.45
C ASP A 267 11.79 15.44 9.32
N THR A 268 10.94 14.86 10.18
CA THR A 268 11.22 13.61 10.89
C THR A 268 10.07 12.62 10.74
N VAL A 269 10.36 11.32 10.90
CA VAL A 269 9.37 10.23 10.81
C VAL A 269 9.54 9.29 11.99
N HIS A 270 8.47 9.10 12.77
CA HIS A 270 8.45 8.28 13.98
C HIS A 270 7.42 7.15 13.84
N LEU A 271 7.88 5.91 13.90
CA LEU A 271 7.07 4.70 13.92
C LEU A 271 7.10 4.09 15.34
N ASN A 272 6.17 4.54 16.17
CA ASN A 272 6.06 4.16 17.58
C ASN A 272 5.01 3.06 17.83
N GLY A 273 4.28 2.67 16.78
CA GLY A 273 3.19 1.71 16.83
C GLY A 273 3.62 0.24 16.81
N SER A 274 2.66 -0.66 16.63
CA SER A 274 2.93 -2.10 16.49
C SER A 274 2.32 -2.66 15.21
N THR A 275 3.03 -3.51 14.50
CA THR A 275 2.52 -4.11 13.24
C THR A 275 2.16 -3.04 12.21
N LEU A 276 2.92 -1.94 12.14
CA LEU A 276 2.78 -0.95 11.07
C LEU A 276 3.46 -1.50 9.82
N THR A 277 2.80 -1.45 8.67
CA THR A 277 3.39 -1.84 7.39
C THR A 277 3.44 -0.65 6.45
N VAL A 278 4.63 -0.16 6.12
CA VAL A 278 4.83 0.86 5.07
C VAL A 278 5.32 0.14 3.83
N THR A 279 4.50 0.09 2.78
CA THR A 279 4.83 -0.54 1.51
C THR A 279 4.89 0.49 0.41
N CYS A 280 6.08 0.59 -0.15
CA CYS A 280 6.34 1.35 -1.34
C CYS A 280 6.39 0.41 -2.54
N GLN A 281 5.35 0.43 -3.37
CA GLN A 281 5.38 -0.30 -4.63
C GLN A 281 6.11 0.53 -5.68
N THR A 282 7.33 0.11 -5.97
CA THR A 282 8.06 0.59 -7.14
C THR A 282 7.34 0.02 -8.35
N THR A 283 6.57 0.83 -9.08
CA THR A 283 6.30 0.48 -10.47
C THR A 283 7.65 0.57 -11.14
N THR A 284 8.31 -0.57 -11.37
CA THR A 284 9.55 -0.57 -12.17
C THR A 284 9.17 0.16 -13.45
N PRO A 285 9.75 1.33 -13.78
CA PRO A 285 9.34 2.05 -14.95
C PRO A 285 9.54 1.10 -16.12
N THR A 286 8.44 0.68 -16.75
CA THR A 286 8.48 -0.08 -17.99
C THR A 286 9.37 0.73 -18.90
N GLU A 287 10.61 0.27 -19.15
CA GLU A 287 11.48 0.91 -20.11
C GLU A 287 10.67 0.98 -21.40
N THR A 288 10.20 2.19 -21.73
CA THR A 288 9.52 2.42 -22.97
C THR A 288 10.59 2.13 -24.00
N ALA A 289 10.50 0.94 -24.62
CA ALA A 289 11.48 0.47 -25.57
C ALA A 289 11.75 1.63 -26.53
N THR A 290 12.94 2.23 -26.40
CA THR A 290 13.34 3.31 -27.29
C THR A 290 13.36 2.66 -28.65
N SER A 291 12.37 3.01 -29.48
CA SER A 291 12.26 2.57 -30.86
C SER A 291 13.60 2.83 -31.52
N THR A 292 14.42 1.79 -31.59
CA THR A 292 15.66 1.82 -32.33
C THR A 292 15.20 1.91 -33.77
N ALA A 293 15.38 3.08 -34.37
CA ALA A 293 15.03 3.32 -35.76
C ALA A 293 15.55 2.14 -36.59
N VAL A 294 14.62 1.36 -37.13
CA VAL A 294 14.93 0.24 -38.02
C VAL A 294 15.79 0.81 -39.14
N PRO A 295 17.07 0.39 -39.30
CA PRO A 295 17.87 0.86 -40.42
C PRO A 295 17.12 0.48 -41.69
N THR A 296 16.82 1.48 -42.51
CA THR A 296 16.19 1.29 -43.81
C THR A 296 17.07 0.35 -44.63
N ALA A 297 16.65 -0.91 -44.76
CA ALA A 297 17.34 -1.90 -45.57
C ALA A 297 17.28 -1.44 -47.03
N THR A 298 18.46 -1.13 -47.58
CA THR A 298 18.63 -0.92 -49.02
C THR A 298 18.45 -2.27 -49.70
N LEU A 299 17.39 -2.41 -50.50
CA LEU A 299 17.08 -3.62 -51.24
C LEU A 299 18.23 -3.98 -52.20
N THR A 300 18.95 -5.06 -51.89
CA THR A 300 19.83 -5.75 -52.84
C THR A 300 19.02 -6.84 -53.53
N PRO A 301 19.01 -6.93 -54.87
CA PRO A 301 18.17 -7.90 -55.58
C PRO A 301 18.56 -9.35 -55.27
N THR A 302 17.58 -10.10 -54.76
CA THR A 302 17.62 -11.53 -54.43
C THR A 302 17.85 -12.38 -55.68
N ALA A 303 18.86 -13.26 -55.63
CA ALA A 303 19.00 -14.36 -56.57
C ALA A 303 17.97 -15.46 -56.27
N THR A 304 17.19 -15.81 -57.27
CA THR A 304 16.23 -16.93 -57.28
C THR A 304 16.94 -18.25 -56.98
N LEU A 305 16.60 -18.91 -55.88
CA LEU A 305 16.91 -20.32 -55.66
C LEU A 305 15.63 -21.16 -55.69
N THR A 306 15.74 -22.23 -56.47
CA THR A 306 14.78 -23.29 -56.76
C THR A 306 14.35 -24.06 -55.49
N PRO A 307 13.05 -24.32 -55.28
CA PRO A 307 12.60 -25.13 -54.15
C PRO A 307 12.88 -26.61 -54.38
N THR A 308 13.56 -27.25 -53.42
CA THR A 308 13.65 -28.71 -53.28
C THR A 308 12.67 -29.16 -52.19
N ALA A 309 11.80 -30.11 -52.53
CA ALA A 309 10.79 -30.69 -51.66
C ALA A 309 11.36 -31.84 -50.81
N ALA A 310 10.99 -31.87 -49.52
CA ALA A 310 10.81 -33.05 -48.63
C ALA A 310 10.78 -32.54 -47.16
N GLY A 311 9.95 -33.01 -46.24
CA GLY A 311 8.95 -34.08 -46.28
C GLY A 311 7.96 -33.93 -45.12
N THR A 312 6.81 -34.57 -45.31
CA THR A 312 5.67 -34.62 -44.41
C THR A 312 5.97 -35.52 -43.21
N ALA A 313 5.87 -34.98 -41.98
CA ALA A 313 5.77 -35.78 -40.77
C ALA A 313 4.29 -36.02 -40.45
N THR A 314 3.90 -37.29 -40.48
CA THR A 314 2.59 -37.81 -40.09
C THR A 314 2.45 -37.78 -38.57
N ALA A 315 1.52 -37.00 -38.04
CA ALA A 315 1.09 -37.11 -36.65
C ALA A 315 0.09 -38.27 -36.52
N THR A 316 0.39 -39.21 -35.63
CA THR A 316 -0.50 -40.30 -35.21
C THR A 316 -1.55 -39.71 -34.25
N PRO A 317 -2.86 -39.96 -34.42
CA PRO A 317 -3.87 -39.56 -33.44
C PRO A 317 -3.71 -40.43 -32.19
N ARG A 318 -3.59 -39.80 -31.03
CA ARG A 318 -3.72 -40.47 -29.73
C ARG A 318 -5.20 -40.47 -29.38
N SER A 319 -5.67 -41.63 -28.93
CA SER A 319 -7.05 -41.93 -28.60
C SER A 319 -7.58 -41.02 -27.49
N ASP A 320 -8.77 -40.47 -27.74
CA ASP A 320 -9.71 -39.97 -26.74
C ASP A 320 -10.13 -41.17 -25.88
N ASP A 321 -9.57 -41.27 -24.68
CA ASP A 321 -10.19 -42.01 -23.57
C ASP A 321 -10.69 -40.93 -22.60
N ASP A 322 -11.97 -40.58 -22.79
CA ASP A 322 -12.81 -39.82 -21.88
C ASP A 322 -13.05 -40.67 -20.62
N ASP A 323 -12.26 -40.46 -19.57
CA ASP A 323 -12.62 -40.78 -18.18
C ASP A 323 -12.47 -39.48 -17.38
N ASP A 324 -13.41 -38.55 -17.61
CA ASP A 324 -13.61 -37.27 -16.93
C ASP A 324 -14.12 -37.49 -15.49
N ASP A 325 -13.21 -37.71 -14.54
CA ASP A 325 -13.40 -37.43 -13.10
C ASP A 325 -12.01 -37.25 -12.42
N ASP A 326 -11.10 -36.52 -13.08
CA ASP A 326 -9.84 -36.07 -12.45
C ASP A 326 -10.17 -34.91 -11.50
N ASP A 327 -10.47 -35.25 -10.24
CA ASP A 327 -10.36 -34.32 -9.11
C ASP A 327 -8.94 -33.74 -9.13
N ASP A 328 -8.80 -32.51 -9.65
CA ASP A 328 -7.53 -31.81 -9.87
C ASP A 328 -6.88 -31.41 -8.53
N ASP A 329 -6.37 -32.42 -7.82
CA ASP A 329 -5.57 -32.32 -6.60
C ASP A 329 -4.12 -31.90 -6.90
N GLY A 330 -3.85 -31.36 -8.10
CA GLY A 330 -2.52 -30.92 -8.50
C GLY A 330 -2.01 -29.68 -7.76
N LEU A 331 -0.74 -29.36 -7.95
CA LEU A 331 -0.20 -28.02 -7.70
C LEU A 331 -0.22 -27.28 -9.04
N SER A 332 -1.16 -26.36 -9.22
CA SER A 332 -1.27 -25.59 -10.46
C SER A 332 -0.51 -24.27 -10.38
N VAL A 333 -0.09 -23.75 -11.53
CA VAL A 333 0.59 -22.46 -11.67
C VAL A 333 -0.07 -21.67 -12.79
N ASN A 334 -0.25 -20.37 -12.57
CA ASN A 334 -0.82 -19.42 -13.54
C ASN A 334 -0.09 -19.42 -14.91
N PHE A 335 1.24 -19.56 -14.90
CA PHE A 335 2.06 -19.75 -16.09
C PHE A 335 3.36 -20.48 -15.76
N THR A 336 3.88 -21.22 -16.74
CA THR A 336 5.07 -22.05 -16.56
C THR A 336 6.35 -21.44 -17.14
N LEU A 337 6.29 -20.24 -17.74
CA LEU A 337 7.43 -19.58 -18.39
C LEU A 337 7.49 -18.08 -18.02
N GLY A 338 8.64 -17.64 -17.52
CA GLY A 338 8.95 -16.23 -17.24
C GLY A 338 10.44 -15.90 -17.37
N ALA A 339 10.78 -14.62 -17.32
CA ALA A 339 12.15 -14.14 -17.19
C ALA A 339 12.56 -13.97 -15.71
N PRO A 340 13.85 -13.78 -15.39
CA PRO A 340 14.28 -13.36 -14.05
C PRO A 340 13.48 -12.13 -13.58
N GLY A 341 13.13 -12.08 -12.29
CA GLY A 341 12.24 -11.04 -11.76
C GLY A 341 10.74 -11.28 -11.99
N SER A 342 10.33 -12.44 -12.55
CA SER A 342 8.91 -12.78 -12.74
C SER A 342 8.27 -13.27 -11.43
N ILE A 343 6.96 -13.03 -11.33
CA ILE A 343 6.10 -13.45 -10.22
C ILE A 343 5.26 -14.63 -10.71
N PHE A 344 5.16 -15.71 -9.94
CA PHE A 344 4.34 -16.89 -10.25
C PHE A 344 3.32 -17.11 -9.14
N VAL A 345 2.06 -17.37 -9.50
CA VAL A 345 0.99 -17.68 -8.55
C VAL A 345 0.70 -19.17 -8.62
N LEU A 346 0.82 -19.84 -7.48
CA LEU A 346 0.61 -21.27 -7.35
C LEU A 346 -0.62 -21.54 -6.48
N THR A 347 -1.41 -22.53 -6.89
CA THR A 347 -2.65 -22.92 -6.23
C THR A 347 -2.62 -24.42 -5.95
N ALA A 348 -2.80 -24.80 -4.69
CA ALA A 348 -2.96 -26.18 -4.26
C ALA A 348 -4.33 -26.33 -3.59
N PRO A 349 -5.33 -26.96 -4.22
CA PRO A 349 -6.64 -27.20 -3.61
C PRO A 349 -6.61 -28.37 -2.63
N ASN A 350 -7.64 -28.49 -1.81
CA ASN A 350 -7.95 -29.68 -1.00
C ASN A 350 -6.85 -30.09 0.01
N LEU A 351 -6.19 -29.13 0.67
CA LEU A 351 -5.30 -29.44 1.80
C LEU A 351 -6.12 -29.96 2.98
N PRO A 352 -5.69 -31.03 3.67
CA PRO A 352 -6.39 -31.53 4.86
C PRO A 352 -6.24 -30.61 6.08
N ASP A 353 -7.27 -30.59 6.93
CA ASP A 353 -7.26 -29.89 8.22
C ASP A 353 -6.07 -30.33 9.09
N GLY A 354 -5.50 -29.40 9.85
CA GLY A 354 -4.38 -29.63 10.76
C GLY A 354 -3.07 -30.07 10.09
N SER A 355 -2.98 -30.07 8.76
CA SER A 355 -1.80 -30.54 8.05
C SER A 355 -0.62 -29.55 8.13
N GLN A 356 0.59 -30.05 7.95
CA GLN A 356 1.78 -29.22 7.78
C GLN A 356 2.18 -29.18 6.30
N ALA A 357 2.03 -28.02 5.66
CA ALA A 357 2.45 -27.77 4.30
C ALA A 357 3.87 -27.22 4.28
N ARG A 358 4.78 -27.86 3.54
CA ARG A 358 6.17 -27.46 3.33
C ARG A 358 6.41 -27.19 1.86
N ILE A 359 6.88 -25.99 1.55
CA ILE A 359 7.19 -25.54 0.19
C ILE A 359 8.70 -25.55 0.03
N ALA A 360 9.18 -26.23 -1.00
CA ALA A 360 10.58 -26.31 -1.35
C ALA A 360 10.77 -26.07 -2.85
N VAL A 361 11.96 -25.62 -3.23
CA VAL A 361 12.34 -25.37 -4.64
C VAL A 361 13.66 -26.05 -4.96
N ARG A 362 13.79 -26.54 -6.18
CA ARG A 362 15.05 -27.03 -6.73
C ARG A 362 15.35 -26.27 -8.01
N GLY A 363 16.49 -25.58 -8.05
CA GLY A 363 16.97 -24.86 -9.23
C GLY A 363 17.47 -25.79 -10.34
N PRO A 364 17.79 -25.23 -11.51
CA PRO A 364 18.16 -26.01 -12.70
C PRO A 364 19.45 -26.81 -12.54
N ASN A 365 20.36 -26.35 -11.68
CA ASN A 365 21.66 -26.98 -11.42
C ASN A 365 21.74 -27.67 -10.06
N ASP A 366 20.65 -27.66 -9.29
CA ASP A 366 20.60 -28.22 -7.94
C ASP A 366 20.21 -29.69 -7.96
N THR A 367 20.87 -30.50 -7.15
CA THR A 367 20.51 -31.91 -6.96
C THR A 367 19.40 -32.11 -5.94
N ASP A 368 19.29 -31.18 -4.98
CA ASP A 368 18.42 -31.28 -3.81
C ASP A 368 17.45 -30.10 -3.75
N PHE A 369 16.32 -30.32 -3.06
CA PHE A 369 15.37 -29.24 -2.79
C PHE A 369 15.85 -28.37 -1.62
N ALA A 370 15.77 -27.07 -1.79
CA ALA A 370 15.93 -26.07 -0.74
C ALA A 370 14.56 -25.71 -0.16
N ASP A 371 14.43 -25.79 1.17
CA ASP A 371 13.21 -25.37 1.85
C ASP A 371 13.03 -23.87 1.80
N LEU A 372 11.85 -23.45 1.37
CA LEU A 372 11.45 -22.05 1.41
C LEU A 372 10.64 -21.77 2.66
N PHE A 373 9.68 -22.64 2.98
CA PHE A 373 8.68 -22.33 3.99
C PHE A 373 7.93 -23.56 4.51
N THR A 374 7.45 -23.45 5.75
CA THR A 374 6.56 -24.44 6.38
C THR A 374 5.41 -23.72 7.08
N LEU A 375 4.18 -24.18 6.83
CA LEU A 375 2.94 -23.65 7.39
C LEU A 375 2.11 -24.78 8.00
N THR A 376 1.43 -24.50 9.11
CA THR A 376 0.36 -25.35 9.61
C THR A 376 -0.98 -24.84 9.04
N VAL A 377 -1.74 -25.75 8.44
CA VAL A 377 -3.06 -25.48 7.83
C VAL A 377 -4.11 -25.79 8.88
N PRO A 378 -4.68 -24.78 9.59
CA PRO A 378 -5.55 -25.04 10.73
C PRO A 378 -6.87 -25.69 10.29
N ASN A 379 -7.46 -25.15 9.23
CA ASN A 379 -8.63 -25.66 8.54
C ASN A 379 -8.18 -25.91 7.11
N GLY A 380 -8.51 -27.07 6.55
CA GLY A 380 -8.17 -27.45 5.20
C GLY A 380 -8.72 -26.48 4.16
N GLY A 381 -8.42 -26.73 2.89
CA GLY A 381 -8.89 -25.90 1.79
C GLY A 381 -7.82 -25.63 0.75
N THR A 382 -7.90 -24.47 0.10
CA THR A 382 -6.99 -24.12 -1.00
C THR A 382 -5.87 -23.22 -0.50
N LEU A 383 -4.63 -23.67 -0.69
CA LEU A 383 -3.43 -22.86 -0.45
C LEU A 383 -3.06 -22.13 -1.74
N VAL A 384 -3.05 -20.81 -1.69
CA VAL A 384 -2.51 -19.95 -2.76
C VAL A 384 -1.25 -19.28 -2.26
N PHE A 385 -0.17 -19.33 -3.05
CA PHE A 385 1.10 -18.68 -2.70
C PHE A 385 1.82 -18.14 -3.92
N ILE A 386 2.71 -17.19 -3.68
CA ILE A 386 3.44 -16.48 -4.72
C ILE A 386 4.93 -16.81 -4.63
N ILE A 387 5.55 -17.06 -5.79
CA ILE A 387 7.00 -17.17 -5.93
C ILE A 387 7.49 -16.01 -6.79
N VAL A 388 8.38 -15.20 -6.22
CA VAL A 388 9.08 -14.14 -6.96
C VAL A 388 10.49 -14.63 -7.28
N THR A 389 10.82 -14.72 -8.56
CA THR A 389 12.18 -15.03 -8.98
C THR A 389 13.07 -13.80 -8.86
N PRO A 390 14.32 -13.93 -8.37
CA PRO A 390 15.22 -12.80 -8.27
C PRO A 390 15.67 -12.33 -9.67
N LEU A 391 16.14 -11.09 -9.77
CA LEU A 391 16.56 -10.48 -11.05
C LEU A 391 17.78 -11.18 -11.67
N ASP A 392 18.56 -11.89 -10.86
CA ASP A 392 19.73 -12.67 -11.24
C ASP A 392 19.48 -14.18 -11.25
N ALA A 393 18.21 -14.62 -11.29
CA ALA A 393 17.85 -16.03 -11.38
C ALA A 393 18.52 -16.71 -12.59
N GLU A 394 19.18 -17.85 -12.35
CA GLU A 394 19.80 -18.65 -13.40
C GLU A 394 18.74 -19.17 -14.40
N PRO A 395 18.96 -19.04 -15.71
CA PRO A 395 18.06 -19.66 -16.69
C PRO A 395 17.97 -21.18 -16.53
N GLY A 396 16.75 -21.70 -16.58
CA GLY A 396 16.47 -23.13 -16.56
C GLY A 396 15.14 -23.50 -15.90
N ALA A 397 14.93 -24.79 -15.69
CA ALA A 397 13.74 -25.31 -15.04
C ALA A 397 13.90 -25.33 -13.52
N TYR A 398 12.96 -24.71 -12.81
CA TYR A 398 12.83 -24.76 -11.36
C TYR A 398 11.67 -25.68 -11.00
N THR A 399 11.93 -26.71 -10.22
CA THR A 399 10.88 -27.60 -9.69
C THR A 399 10.44 -27.06 -8.33
N ILE A 400 9.15 -26.82 -8.16
CA ILE A 400 8.54 -26.47 -6.88
C ILE A 400 7.85 -27.71 -6.33
N ARG A 401 8.11 -28.01 -5.07
CA ARG A 401 7.50 -29.11 -4.33
C ARG A 401 6.70 -28.56 -3.16
N LEU A 402 5.46 -29.03 -3.06
CA LEU A 402 4.62 -28.90 -1.89
C LEU A 402 4.50 -30.28 -1.23
N THR A 403 5.04 -30.41 -0.03
CA THR A 403 4.90 -31.60 0.81
C THR A 403 3.89 -31.31 1.90
N ILE A 404 2.81 -32.08 1.98
CA ILE A 404 1.76 -31.96 2.99
C ILE A 404 1.86 -33.18 3.90
N ASP A 405 2.26 -32.95 5.15
CA ASP A 405 2.26 -33.97 6.20
C ASP A 405 0.95 -33.88 6.97
N THR A 406 0.20 -34.99 7.01
CA THR A 406 -1.05 -35.08 7.75
C THR A 406 -0.89 -36.11 8.85
N ASP A 407 -1.09 -35.69 10.11
CA ASP A 407 -1.20 -36.62 11.24
C ASP A 407 -2.66 -36.72 11.65
N GLN A 408 -3.46 -37.32 10.76
CA GLN A 408 -4.87 -37.56 11.00
C GLN A 408 -5.02 -38.96 11.60
N THR A 409 -5.53 -39.04 12.83
CA THR A 409 -5.86 -40.29 13.53
C THR A 409 -4.70 -41.24 13.88
N GLY A 410 -3.45 -40.74 13.91
CA GLY A 410 -2.27 -41.54 14.26
C GLY A 410 -1.69 -42.35 13.10
N LEU A 411 -2.09 -42.03 11.87
CA LEU A 411 -1.43 -42.46 10.64
C LEU A 411 -0.86 -41.21 9.96
N SER A 412 0.47 -41.09 9.93
CA SER A 412 1.13 -40.03 9.14
C SER A 412 1.04 -40.38 7.67
N GLN A 413 0.42 -39.49 6.89
CA GLN A 413 0.40 -39.55 5.44
C GLN A 413 1.09 -38.32 4.88
N ILE A 414 2.05 -38.55 3.98
CA ILE A 414 2.77 -37.51 3.25
C ILE A 414 2.20 -37.46 1.83
N ILE A 415 1.71 -36.30 1.43
CA ILE A 415 1.26 -36.01 0.06
C ILE A 415 2.29 -35.07 -0.57
N GLU A 416 2.86 -35.45 -1.70
CA GLU A 416 3.78 -34.60 -2.46
C GLU A 416 3.12 -34.15 -3.75
N ARG A 417 3.17 -32.84 -4.02
CA ARG A 417 2.74 -32.23 -5.27
C ARG A 417 3.90 -31.44 -5.85
N GLU A 418 4.12 -31.55 -7.15
CA GLU A 418 5.18 -30.82 -7.83
C GLU A 418 4.64 -30.06 -9.02
N THR A 419 5.25 -28.91 -9.29
CA THR A 419 5.08 -28.19 -10.55
C THR A 419 6.43 -27.64 -11.00
N THR A 420 6.54 -27.30 -12.28
CA THR A 420 7.78 -26.77 -12.84
C THR A 420 7.51 -25.44 -13.54
N ILE A 421 8.34 -24.45 -13.21
CA ILE A 421 8.42 -23.19 -13.95
C ILE A 421 9.76 -23.14 -14.68
N THR A 422 9.80 -22.47 -15.81
CA THR A 422 11.00 -22.26 -16.61
C THR A 422 11.35 -20.79 -16.61
N ILE A 423 12.60 -20.49 -16.27
CA ILE A 423 13.17 -19.16 -16.38
C ILE A 423 14.03 -19.09 -17.62
N ALA A 424 13.68 -18.19 -18.54
CA ALA A 424 14.44 -17.95 -19.76
C ALA A 424 14.76 -16.46 -19.89
N PRO A 425 16.00 -16.07 -20.25
CA PRO A 425 16.42 -14.67 -20.28
C PRO A 425 15.68 -13.85 -21.34
N ASP A 426 15.14 -14.51 -22.37
CA ASP A 426 14.37 -13.93 -23.47
C ASP A 426 12.85 -14.10 -23.32
N ALA A 427 12.38 -14.74 -22.24
CA ALA A 427 10.95 -14.80 -21.95
C ALA A 427 10.42 -13.41 -21.55
N PRO A 428 9.13 -13.12 -21.77
CA PRO A 428 8.52 -11.93 -21.20
C PRO A 428 8.58 -12.00 -19.67
N ARG A 429 8.97 -10.89 -19.02
CA ARG A 429 8.81 -10.73 -17.58
C ARG A 429 7.33 -10.81 -17.25
N ARG A 430 6.96 -11.71 -16.34
CA ARG A 430 5.58 -11.87 -15.91
C ARG A 430 5.38 -11.05 -14.63
N GLU A 431 4.84 -9.86 -14.82
CA GLU A 431 4.35 -9.01 -13.75
C GLU A 431 2.82 -9.16 -13.77
N GLU A 432 2.31 -10.15 -13.04
CA GLU A 432 0.87 -10.22 -12.86
C GLU A 432 0.47 -9.16 -11.83
N VAL A 433 -0.33 -8.19 -12.28
CA VAL A 433 -1.09 -7.34 -11.38
C VAL A 433 -2.15 -8.24 -10.78
N VAL A 434 -1.99 -8.62 -9.52
CA VAL A 434 -2.99 -9.41 -8.80
C VAL A 434 -4.19 -8.49 -8.54
N VAL A 435 -5.01 -8.27 -9.56
CA VAL A 435 -6.32 -7.61 -9.46
C VAL A 435 -7.34 -8.71 -9.21
N ASP A 436 -8.10 -8.62 -8.12
CA ASP A 436 -9.26 -9.48 -7.85
C ASP A 436 -8.98 -11.00 -7.78
N VAL A 437 -7.93 -11.44 -7.07
CA VAL A 437 -8.02 -12.77 -6.45
C VAL A 437 -8.88 -12.60 -5.20
N PRO A 438 -10.09 -13.19 -5.11
CA PRO A 438 -10.89 -13.12 -3.90
C PRO A 438 -10.06 -13.70 -2.76
N GLU A 439 -9.78 -12.86 -1.77
CA GLU A 439 -9.15 -13.25 -0.52
C GLU A 439 -10.11 -14.24 0.16
N VAL A 440 -9.88 -15.54 -0.03
CA VAL A 440 -10.52 -16.57 0.79
C VAL A 440 -9.83 -16.50 2.14
N SER A 441 -10.31 -15.55 2.92
CA SER A 441 -10.10 -15.43 4.35
C SER A 441 -10.67 -16.68 5.02
N LEU A 442 -9.79 -17.51 5.58
CA LEU A 442 -10.19 -18.51 6.56
C LEU A 442 -10.43 -17.78 7.90
N GLU A 443 -11.63 -17.24 8.10
CA GLU A 443 -12.09 -16.66 9.37
C GLU A 443 -13.10 -17.60 10.07
N PRO A 444 -13.14 -17.68 11.41
CA PRO A 444 -12.05 -17.49 12.37
C PRO A 444 -11.98 -18.58 13.46
N VAL A 445 -10.78 -18.92 13.94
CA VAL A 445 -10.39 -18.84 15.36
C VAL A 445 -8.85 -18.79 15.43
N GLN A 446 -8.31 -17.60 15.70
CA GLN A 446 -7.00 -17.36 16.35
C GLN A 446 -5.74 -17.99 15.70
N ALA A 447 -5.12 -17.28 14.77
CA ALA A 447 -3.67 -17.01 14.72
C ALA A 447 -3.31 -16.33 13.39
N GLU A 448 -3.00 -15.04 13.47
CA GLU A 448 -2.50 -14.18 12.40
C GLU A 448 -1.12 -14.63 11.91
N ARG A 449 -0.96 -15.10 10.66
CA ARG A 449 0.30 -15.03 9.88
C ARG A 449 0.01 -15.01 8.38
N ARG A 450 0.33 -13.89 7.71
CA ARG A 450 0.41 -13.74 6.23
C ARG A 450 1.89 -13.62 5.87
N ILE A 451 2.41 -14.36 4.87
CA ILE A 451 3.84 -14.30 4.51
C ILE A 451 4.05 -14.18 3.00
N TYR A 452 4.79 -13.13 2.62
CA TYR A 452 5.47 -12.94 1.33
C TYR A 452 6.93 -13.36 1.47
N LEU A 453 7.42 -14.27 0.63
CA LEU A 453 8.81 -14.75 0.67
C LEU A 453 9.63 -14.13 -0.47
N PRO A 454 10.63 -13.27 -0.17
CA PRO A 454 11.72 -13.02 -1.10
C PRO A 454 12.61 -14.27 -1.15
N LEU A 455 12.80 -14.83 -2.34
CA LEU A 455 13.77 -15.90 -2.58
C LEU A 455 15.19 -15.34 -2.43
N ILE A 456 15.91 -15.72 -1.36
CA ILE A 456 17.36 -15.51 -1.27
C ILE A 456 18.02 -16.86 -1.50
N VAL A 457 18.51 -17.07 -2.72
CA VAL A 457 19.41 -18.18 -3.04
C VAL A 457 20.81 -17.80 -2.57
N ARG A 458 21.51 -18.71 -1.87
CA ARG A 458 22.91 -18.54 -1.47
C ARG A 458 23.86 -19.23 -2.43
#